data_AF-A0A7X8ZA66-F1
#
_entry.id   AF-A0A7X8ZA66-F1
#
_cell.length_a   1.000
_cell.length_b   1.000
_cell.length_c   1.000
_cell.angle_alpha   90.00
_cell.angle_beta   90.00
_cell.angle_gamma   90.00
#
_symmetry.space_group_name_H-M   'P 1'
#
loop_
_entity.id
_entity.type
_entity.pdbx_description
1 polymer ?
#
loop_
_entity_poly.entity_id
_entity_poly.type
_entity_poly.pdbx_seq_one_letter_code
_entity_poly.pdbx_strand_id
1 'polypeptide(L)'
;MWHISISRRYDRPFVYIGTTKRGTPVEVFRPVAESDLLIATGNLEFHYKAGYSGGLKALLPGVCSKRTIEANHVMMIRPGTMPGKADGNPMREDIEEA
;
A
#
# COMPACT_ATOMS: atom_id res chain seq x y z
N MET A 1 -6.82 -14.91 5.39
CA MET A 1 -6.42 -14.12 6.58
C MET A 1 -5.05 -14.62 7.00
N TRP A 2 -3.99 -13.83 6.81
CA TRP A 2 -2.64 -14.19 7.26
C TRP A 2 -2.38 -13.49 8.60
N HIS A 3 -1.77 -14.21 9.54
CA HIS A 3 -1.48 -13.72 10.88
C HIS A 3 0.02 -13.38 10.96
N ILE A 4 0.34 -12.11 11.17
CA ILE A 4 1.68 -11.67 11.54
C ILE A 4 1.59 -11.23 13.00
N SER A 5 2.22 -11.98 13.91
CA SER A 5 2.35 -11.60 15.32
C SER A 5 3.68 -10.88 15.52
N ILE A 6 3.64 -9.63 15.94
CA ILE A 6 4.84 -8.85 16.27
C ILE A 6 4.73 -8.45 17.74
N SER A 7 5.55 -9.09 18.57
CA SER A 7 5.56 -8.88 20.03
C SER A 7 6.31 -7.61 20.46
N ARG A 8 7.04 -6.97 19.54
CA ARG A 8 7.89 -5.81 19.83
C ARG A 8 7.11 -4.51 19.68
N ARG A 9 7.04 -3.72 20.75
CA ARG A 9 6.58 -2.32 20.68
C ARG A 9 7.70 -1.43 20.12
N TYR A 10 7.31 -0.51 19.24
CA TYR A 10 8.20 0.50 18.67
C TYR A 10 7.64 1.88 18.99
N ASP A 11 8.47 2.78 19.52
CA ASP A 11 8.07 4.18 19.74
C ASP A 11 7.81 4.92 18.42
N ARG A 12 8.55 4.54 17.37
CA ARG A 12 8.34 4.97 15.97
C ARG A 12 8.18 3.73 15.08
N PRO A 13 6.94 3.20 14.95
CA PRO A 13 6.67 1.94 14.25
C PRO A 13 6.79 2.03 12.73
N PHE A 14 6.85 3.24 12.17
CA PHE A 14 6.94 3.47 10.72
C PHE A 14 8.20 4.26 10.35
N VAL A 15 8.70 4.01 9.14
CA VAL A 15 9.82 4.71 8.50
C VAL A 15 9.27 5.47 7.29
N TYR A 16 9.54 6.77 7.21
CA TYR A 16 9.20 7.57 6.04
C TYR A 16 10.19 7.29 4.92
N ILE A 17 9.68 6.89 3.75
CA ILE A 17 10.48 6.52 2.57
C ILE A 17 10.45 7.63 1.52
N GLY A 18 9.35 8.38 1.41
CA GLY A 18 9.22 9.44 0.41
C GLY A 18 7.78 9.89 0.21
N THR A 19 7.53 10.55 -0.91
CA THR A 19 6.18 10.99 -1.30
C THR A 19 5.98 10.76 -2.79
N THR A 20 4.90 10.06 -3.14
CA THR A 20 4.56 9.76 -4.53
C THR A 20 4.24 11.04 -5.30
N LYS A 21 4.30 11.01 -6.63
CA LYS A 21 3.88 12.12 -7.50
C LYS A 21 2.42 12.54 -7.28
N ARG A 22 1.60 11.65 -6.72
CA ARG A 22 0.18 11.92 -6.40
C ARG A 22 -0.04 12.47 -5.00
N GLY A 23 1.04 12.67 -4.24
CA GLY A 23 1.04 13.34 -2.94
C GLY A 23 0.88 12.41 -1.74
N THR A 24 1.00 11.09 -1.92
CA THR A 24 0.88 10.13 -0.81
C THR A 24 2.20 10.09 -0.02
N PRO A 25 2.24 10.50 1.26
CA PRO A 25 3.41 10.29 2.09
C PRO A 25 3.56 8.80 2.40
N VAL A 26 4.67 8.18 2.00
CA VAL A 26 4.91 6.74 2.13
C VAL A 26 5.64 6.47 3.45
N GLU A 27 4.92 5.88 4.41
CA GLU A 27 5.43 5.48 5.71
C GLU A 27 5.20 3.96 5.86
N VAL A 28 6.29 3.19 5.86
CA VAL A 28 6.25 1.72 5.88
C VAL A 28 6.61 1.20 7.27
N PHE A 29 5.96 0.13 7.70
CA PHE A 29 6.22 -0.50 8.98
C PHE A 29 7.69 -0.91 9.10
N ARG A 30 8.34 -0.51 10.19
CA ARG A 30 9.80 -0.52 10.34
C ARG A 30 10.45 -1.88 10.04
N PRO A 31 9.99 -3.01 10.62
CA PRO A 31 10.51 -4.33 10.27
C PRO A 31 10.46 -4.71 8.79
N VAL A 32 9.51 -4.15 8.02
CA VAL A 32 9.43 -4.37 6.57
C VAL A 32 10.43 -3.46 5.86
N ALA A 33 10.46 -2.18 6.22
CA ALA A 33 11.37 -1.20 5.62
C ALA A 33 12.85 -1.52 5.84
N GLU A 34 13.18 -2.14 6.98
CA GLU A 34 14.54 -2.50 7.38
C GLU A 34 14.92 -3.95 7.06
N SER A 35 14.06 -4.69 6.34
CA SER A 35 14.35 -6.09 5.98
C SER A 35 15.37 -6.18 4.83
N ASP A 36 16.31 -7.12 4.93
CA ASP A 36 17.28 -7.39 3.86
C ASP A 36 16.62 -8.03 2.62
N LEU A 37 15.53 -8.78 2.83
CA LEU A 37 14.74 -9.44 1.79
C LEU A 37 13.26 -9.41 2.16
N LEU A 38 12.45 -8.90 1.24
CA LEU A 38 10.99 -8.86 1.36
C LEU A 38 10.35 -9.77 0.30
N ILE A 39 9.52 -10.72 0.75
CA ILE A 39 8.70 -11.56 -0.12
C ILE A 39 7.23 -11.27 0.21
N ALA A 40 6.52 -10.67 -0.74
CA ALA A 40 5.08 -10.45 -0.64
C ALA A 40 4.33 -11.60 -1.31
N THR A 41 3.40 -12.21 -0.58
CA THR A 41 2.47 -13.22 -1.11
C THR A 41 1.03 -12.75 -0.95
N GLY A 42 0.13 -13.27 -1.78
CA GLY A 42 -1.28 -12.92 -1.72
C GLY A 42 -2.06 -13.43 -2.93
N ASN A 43 -3.38 -13.28 -2.86
CA ASN A 43 -4.28 -13.62 -3.96
C ASN A 43 -4.36 -12.48 -4.97
N LEU A 44 -4.74 -12.82 -6.19
CA LEU A 44 -5.12 -11.88 -7.25
C LEU A 44 -6.62 -12.01 -7.54
N GLU A 45 -7.36 -10.96 -7.23
CA GLU A 45 -8.81 -10.86 -7.36
C GLU A 45 -9.16 -9.47 -7.88
N PHE A 46 -10.37 -9.26 -8.41
CA PHE A 46 -10.83 -7.91 -8.72
C PHE A 46 -10.98 -7.10 -7.43
N HIS A 47 -10.45 -5.86 -7.44
CA HIS A 47 -10.69 -4.90 -6.37
C HIS A 47 -11.51 -3.75 -6.93
N TYR A 48 -12.62 -3.44 -6.28
CA TYR A 48 -13.64 -2.49 -6.73
C TYR A 48 -13.17 -1.04 -7.00
N LYS A 49 -11.89 -0.70 -6.73
CA LYS A 49 -11.30 0.64 -6.92
C LYS A 49 -9.86 0.60 -7.38
N ALA A 50 -9.04 -0.30 -6.85
CA ALA A 50 -7.63 -0.44 -7.21
C ALA A 50 -7.38 -1.32 -8.46
N GLY A 51 -8.44 -1.65 -9.22
CA GLY A 51 -8.38 -2.61 -10.32
C GLY A 51 -8.40 -4.05 -9.81
N TYR A 52 -7.30 -4.44 -9.18
CA TYR A 52 -7.04 -5.79 -8.67
C TYR A 52 -6.58 -5.74 -7.22
N SER A 53 -6.57 -6.89 -6.53
CA SER A 53 -5.82 -7.09 -5.28
C SER A 53 -4.35 -7.44 -5.61
N GLY A 54 -3.62 -8.05 -4.66
CA GLY A 54 -2.27 -8.58 -4.90
C GLY A 54 -1.20 -7.55 -5.29
N GLY A 55 0.01 -8.07 -5.58
CA GLY A 55 1.17 -7.27 -5.96
C GLY A 55 1.60 -6.28 -4.86
N LEU A 56 1.97 -5.07 -5.26
CA LEU A 56 2.38 -3.99 -4.36
C LEU A 56 1.27 -3.54 -3.39
N LYS A 57 0.04 -4.04 -3.54
CA LYS A 57 -1.02 -3.88 -2.54
C LYS A 57 -0.69 -4.54 -1.19
N ALA A 58 0.22 -5.53 -1.20
CA ALA A 58 0.79 -6.11 0.02
C ALA A 58 1.68 -5.11 0.78
N LEU A 59 2.26 -4.12 0.08
CA LEU A 59 3.01 -3.01 0.68
C LEU A 59 2.07 -1.86 1.04
N LEU A 60 1.52 -1.16 0.05
CA LEU A 60 0.52 -0.09 0.21
C LEU A 60 -0.86 -0.61 -0.21
N PRO A 61 -1.81 -0.85 0.72
CA PRO A 61 -1.83 -0.44 2.12
C PRO A 61 -1.33 -1.47 3.14
N GLY A 62 -0.95 -2.68 2.72
CA GLY A 62 -0.81 -3.85 3.60
C GLY A 62 0.08 -3.66 4.84
N VAL A 63 1.13 -2.84 4.77
CA VAL A 63 2.08 -2.60 5.87
C VAL A 63 2.45 -1.11 6.02
N CYS A 64 1.56 -0.22 5.60
CA CYS A 64 1.78 1.23 5.68
C CYS A 64 1.10 1.87 6.90
N SER A 65 1.53 3.09 7.24
CA SER A 65 0.88 3.87 8.29
C SER A 65 -0.54 4.28 7.89
N LYS A 66 -1.38 4.56 8.89
CA LYS A 66 -2.74 5.08 8.66
C LYS A 66 -2.74 6.31 7.74
N ARG A 67 -1.76 7.21 7.90
CA ARG A 67 -1.63 8.44 7.09
C ARG A 67 -1.39 8.12 5.61
N THR A 68 -0.50 7.18 5.31
CA THR A 68 -0.25 6.70 3.94
C THR A 68 -1.51 6.06 3.35
N ILE A 69 -2.16 5.20 4.14
CA ILE A 69 -3.37 4.48 3.72
C ILE A 69 -4.48 5.48 3.37
N GLU A 70 -4.78 6.43 4.24
CA GLU A 70 -5.84 7.43 4.02
C GLU A 70 -5.54 8.30 2.80
N ALA A 71 -4.29 8.74 2.60
CA ALA A 71 -3.89 9.52 1.44
C ALA A 71 -4.13 8.77 0.11
N ASN A 72 -3.79 7.48 0.05
CA ASN A 72 -4.09 6.64 -1.11
C ASN A 72 -5.62 6.42 -1.27
N HIS A 73 -6.35 6.17 -0.19
CA HIS A 73 -7.78 5.83 -0.23
C HIS A 73 -8.68 7.00 -0.64
N VAL A 74 -8.26 8.25 -0.40
CA VAL A 74 -8.95 9.43 -0.97
C VAL A 74 -9.02 9.35 -2.51
N MET A 75 -8.14 8.62 -3.17
CA MET A 75 -8.21 8.46 -4.63
C MET A 75 -9.34 7.54 -5.11
N MET A 76 -10.00 6.78 -4.23
CA MET A 76 -11.13 5.91 -4.59
C MET A 76 -12.34 6.66 -5.17
N ILE A 77 -12.42 7.97 -4.94
CA ILE A 77 -13.45 8.84 -5.54
C ILE A 77 -12.99 9.54 -6.82
N ARG A 78 -11.70 9.40 -7.20
CA ARG A 78 -11.19 10.00 -8.44
C ARG A 78 -11.71 9.24 -9.67
N PRO A 79 -11.99 9.95 -10.77
CA PRO A 79 -12.28 9.32 -12.05
C PRO A 79 -11.19 8.32 -12.44
N GLY A 80 -11.59 7.20 -13.04
CA GLY A 80 -10.67 6.16 -13.47
C GLY A 80 -10.34 5.09 -12.41
N THR A 81 -10.81 5.23 -11.17
CA THR A 81 -10.72 4.15 -10.16
C THR A 81 -11.90 3.18 -10.29
N MET A 82 -11.64 1.98 -10.79
CA MET A 82 -12.67 0.98 -11.07
C MET A 82 -12.12 -0.46 -10.99
N PRO A 83 -12.98 -1.49 -10.83
CA PRO A 83 -12.54 -2.87 -10.91
C PRO A 83 -11.92 -3.20 -12.27
N GLY A 84 -10.90 -4.05 -12.29
CA GLY A 84 -10.25 -4.54 -13.51
C GLY A 84 -9.36 -3.54 -14.24
N LYS A 85 -9.22 -2.30 -13.75
CA LYS A 85 -8.37 -1.29 -14.37
C LYS A 85 -7.04 -1.15 -13.63
N ALA A 86 -5.97 -1.69 -14.21
CA ALA A 86 -4.60 -1.54 -13.70
C ALA A 86 -3.99 -0.21 -14.19
N ASP A 87 -3.95 -0.01 -15.50
CA ASP A 87 -3.36 1.19 -16.12
C ASP A 87 -4.35 2.37 -16.16
N GLY A 88 -3.86 3.59 -15.92
CA GLY A 88 -4.70 4.79 -15.88
C GLY A 88 -5.65 4.83 -14.68
N ASN A 89 -5.41 4.00 -13.67
CA ASN A 89 -6.12 4.00 -12.40
C ASN A 89 -5.27 4.75 -11.36
N PRO A 90 -5.66 5.96 -10.94
CA PRO A 90 -4.81 6.80 -10.12
C PRO A 90 -4.50 6.19 -8.75
N MET A 91 -5.40 5.38 -8.18
CA MET A 91 -5.17 4.68 -6.92
C MET A 91 -4.16 3.54 -7.09
N ARG A 92 -4.25 2.79 -8.20
CA ARG A 92 -3.31 1.71 -8.52
C ARG A 92 -1.94 2.26 -8.85
N GLU A 93 -1.85 3.28 -9.69
CA GLU A 93 -0.57 3.91 -10.04
C GLU A 93 0.15 4.50 -8.82
N ASP A 94 -0.59 5.01 -7.83
CA ASP A 94 -0.01 5.44 -6.56
C ASP A 94 0.53 4.28 -5.72
N ILE A 95 -0.14 3.12 -5.76
CA ILE A 95 0.35 1.88 -5.11
C ILE A 95 1.62 1.37 -5.80
N GLU A 96 1.70 1.45 -7.13
CA GLU A 96 2.87 0.97 -7.89
C GLU A 96 4.09 1.90 -7.79
N GLU A 97 3.89 3.19 -7.45
CA GLU A 97 4.97 4.15 -7.25
C GLU A 97 5.59 4.09 -5.84
N ALA A 98 4.78 3.73 -4.84
CA ALA A 98 5.15 3.72 -3.42
C ALA A 98 6.19 2.67 -3.05
#